data_AF-G7VCD3-F1
#
_entry.id   AF-G7VCD3-F1
#
_cell.length_a   1.000
_cell.length_b   1.000
_cell.length_c   1.000
_cell.angle_alpha   90.00
_cell.angle_beta   90.00
_cell.angle_gamma   90.00
#
_symmetry.space_group_name_H-M   'P 1'
#
loop_
_entity.id
_entity.type
_entity.pdbx_description
1 polymer ?
#
loop_
_entity_poly.entity_id
_entity_poly.type
_entity_poly.pdbx_seq_one_letter_code
_entity_poly.pdbx_strand_id
1 'polypeptide(L)'
;MNKKYATAIATAMLLLTVATAFALWADVLKIKLTAYTGSVDMEFGDTFTITEYVGFPDGSGGWNFVQEGSDPEAKDVGNCQAELVEVEDEEGSLSSSGDNDLDLKITVTNAYPGYKCSVTFNVVNTGTIPVKGPVIVIPSSPWTDGNILVEHDITTAACTQLHPGDTQRFQVNVTTLQAASESTTYTVQIYLRYDQWNEAECPGEGGGAGELSLSKYFTRSGAGDPLPTDDGYPYIDIQVRNDGRFGQTNPDHVIMVVALHNQLGFAMDTSATSLQIVDQLPDGWGLPTSGSWDSKVKVCIFNTLPSNFPDIGFDNPCSGGTQVTSASFSYSGGTLTVTINEPTVPNNGYVVVVIKSVFTKTGNPVPPGYFDQTDSSPPHTGNYRLFTNSASATWGDYTANVAASFRGYEK
;
A
#
# COMPACT_ATOMS: atom_id res chain seq x y z
N MET A 1 -57.21 61.23 33.74
CA MET A 1 -56.19 60.87 34.74
C MET A 1 -55.31 62.09 35.00
N ASN A 2 -55.10 62.50 36.25
CA ASN A 2 -54.35 63.73 36.54
C ASN A 2 -52.89 63.55 36.09
N LYS A 3 -52.32 64.53 35.36
CA LYS A 3 -50.99 64.39 34.72
C LYS A 3 -49.89 63.93 35.68
N LYS A 4 -50.01 64.31 36.97
CA LYS A 4 -49.10 63.90 38.04
C LYS A 4 -49.06 62.38 38.28
N TYR A 5 -50.18 61.68 38.17
CA TYR A 5 -50.24 60.21 38.35
C TYR A 5 -49.68 59.46 37.14
N ALA A 6 -49.90 59.99 35.93
CA ALA A 6 -49.34 59.41 34.71
C ALA A 6 -47.80 59.47 34.72
N THR A 7 -47.22 60.61 35.14
CA THR A 7 -45.77 60.74 35.28
C THR A 7 -45.21 59.81 36.36
N ALA A 8 -45.86 59.70 37.53
CA ALA A 8 -45.40 58.81 38.59
C ALA A 8 -45.39 57.33 38.17
N ILE A 9 -46.44 56.88 37.47
CA ILE A 9 -46.55 55.50 36.97
C ILE A 9 -45.49 55.24 35.88
N ALA A 10 -45.30 56.19 34.96
CA ALA A 10 -44.28 56.05 33.91
C ALA A 10 -42.86 56.01 34.50
N THR A 11 -42.55 56.86 35.48
CA THR A 11 -41.25 56.84 36.16
C THR A 11 -41.05 55.55 36.96
N ALA A 12 -42.10 55.02 37.61
CA ALA A 12 -42.01 53.75 38.34
C ALA A 12 -41.78 52.56 37.39
N MET A 13 -42.45 52.51 36.24
CA MET A 13 -42.21 51.47 35.22
C MET A 13 -40.81 51.58 34.61
N LEU A 14 -40.31 52.80 34.41
CA LEU A 14 -38.93 53.01 33.95
C LEU A 14 -37.91 52.53 35.00
N LEU A 15 -38.13 52.85 36.29
CA LEU A 15 -37.25 52.39 37.36
C LEU A 15 -37.30 50.86 37.53
N LEU A 16 -38.47 50.24 37.34
CA LEU A 16 -38.62 48.77 37.35
C LEU A 16 -37.89 48.11 36.18
N THR A 17 -37.96 48.67 34.98
CA THR A 17 -37.24 48.14 33.80
C THR A 17 -35.73 48.33 33.90
N VAL A 18 -35.27 49.43 34.49
CA VAL A 18 -33.84 49.61 34.82
C VAL A 18 -33.41 48.63 35.92
N ALA A 19 -34.22 48.41 36.96
CA ALA A 19 -33.91 47.47 38.03
C ALA A 19 -33.85 46.01 37.55
N THR A 20 -34.72 45.57 36.63
CA THR A 20 -34.65 44.23 36.04
C THR A 20 -33.47 44.06 35.07
N ALA A 21 -33.03 45.14 34.40
CA ALA A 21 -31.84 45.11 33.54
C ALA A 21 -30.52 45.00 34.32
N PHE A 22 -30.44 45.55 35.54
CA PHE A 22 -29.26 45.46 36.41
C PHE A 22 -29.21 44.20 37.30
N ALA A 23 -30.23 43.34 37.25
CA ALA A 23 -30.28 42.09 38.01
C ALA A 23 -29.92 40.85 37.17
N LEU A 24 -29.13 41.00 36.11
CA LEU A 24 -28.61 39.84 35.37
C LEU A 24 -27.36 39.31 36.09
N TRP A 25 -27.55 38.30 36.94
CA TRP A 25 -26.47 37.55 37.58
C TRP A 25 -25.95 36.53 36.58
N ALA A 26 -25.07 36.95 35.68
CA ALA A 26 -24.38 36.04 34.77
C ALA A 26 -22.95 35.83 35.28
N ASP A 27 -22.61 34.57 35.53
CA ASP A 27 -21.24 34.13 35.76
C ASP A 27 -20.82 33.23 34.59
N VAL A 28 -19.59 33.37 34.10
CA VAL A 28 -19.10 32.64 32.93
C VAL A 28 -18.04 31.65 33.38
N LEU A 29 -18.44 30.39 33.49
CA LEU A 29 -17.55 29.27 33.81
C LEU A 29 -16.83 28.83 32.52
N LYS A 30 -15.51 28.99 32.47
CA LYS A 30 -14.67 28.52 31.36
C LYS A 30 -13.90 27.28 31.79
N ILE A 31 -14.06 26.18 31.08
CA ILE A 31 -13.24 24.98 31.23
C ILE A 31 -12.13 25.05 30.19
N LYS A 32 -10.88 25.19 30.63
CA LYS A 32 -9.71 25.01 29.77
C LYS A 32 -9.28 23.55 29.87
N LEU A 33 -9.63 22.77 28.86
CA LEU A 33 -9.05 21.44 28.67
C LEU A 33 -7.73 21.61 27.93
N THR A 34 -6.67 21.01 28.45
CA THR A 34 -5.40 20.84 27.72
C THR A 34 -5.12 19.35 27.73
N ALA A 35 -5.27 18.72 26.56
CA ALA A 35 -4.91 17.33 26.36
C ALA A 35 -3.50 17.31 25.76
N TYR A 36 -2.61 16.54 26.39
CA TYR A 36 -1.30 16.23 25.83
C TYR A 36 -1.42 14.85 25.17
N THR A 37 -1.24 14.80 23.86
CA THR A 37 -1.10 13.52 23.14
C THR A 37 0.36 13.08 23.25
N GLY A 38 0.59 11.77 23.24
CA GLY A 38 1.94 11.24 23.07
C GLY A 38 2.40 11.33 21.61
N SER A 39 3.62 10.85 21.37
CA SER A 39 4.32 10.77 20.09
C SER A 39 4.53 9.32 19.70
N VAL A 40 4.25 9.01 18.42
CA VAL A 40 4.72 7.79 17.76
C VAL A 40 6.12 8.09 17.25
N ASP A 41 7.08 7.24 17.58
CA ASP A 41 8.47 7.38 17.13
C ASP A 41 9.14 6.00 17.19
N MET A 42 9.76 5.61 16.07
CA MET A 42 10.34 4.29 15.83
C MET A 42 11.72 4.45 15.21
N GLU A 43 12.69 3.73 15.75
CA GLU A 43 14.09 3.84 15.35
C GLU A 43 14.70 2.45 15.15
N PHE A 44 15.61 2.32 14.18
CA PHE A 44 16.49 1.16 14.11
C PHE A 44 17.55 1.25 15.21
N GLY A 45 17.67 0.20 16.05
CA GLY A 45 18.68 0.21 17.11
C GLY A 45 20.11 0.28 16.55
N ASP A 46 21.00 0.92 17.32
CA ASP A 46 22.41 1.21 16.97
C ASP A 46 23.31 0.01 16.59
N THR A 47 22.81 -1.23 16.67
CA THR A 47 23.62 -2.43 16.51
C THR A 47 23.05 -3.38 15.46
N PHE A 48 23.89 -3.70 14.47
CA PHE A 48 23.65 -4.71 13.46
C PHE A 48 24.63 -5.86 13.63
N THR A 49 24.15 -7.08 13.44
CA THR A 49 25.02 -8.26 13.29
C THR A 49 24.94 -8.75 11.86
N ILE A 50 26.08 -8.75 11.18
CA ILE A 50 26.22 -9.26 9.81
C ILE A 50 26.89 -10.63 9.88
N THR A 51 26.28 -11.62 9.22
CA THR A 51 26.87 -12.95 9.03
C THR A 51 26.87 -13.28 7.54
N GLU A 52 28.03 -13.61 7.01
CA GLU A 52 28.23 -13.92 5.60
C GLU A 52 28.33 -15.43 5.37
N TYR A 53 27.79 -15.88 4.24
CA TYR A 53 27.67 -17.28 3.88
C TYR A 53 28.07 -17.51 2.44
N VAL A 54 28.66 -18.68 2.20
CA VAL A 54 28.99 -19.20 0.88
C VAL A 54 28.10 -20.40 0.58
N GLY A 55 27.37 -20.32 -0.52
CA GLY A 55 26.51 -21.37 -1.03
C GLY A 55 27.28 -22.37 -1.89
N PHE A 56 27.10 -23.65 -1.62
CA PHE A 56 27.52 -24.74 -2.48
C PHE A 56 26.31 -25.32 -3.23
N PRO A 57 26.39 -25.55 -4.55
CA PRO A 57 25.30 -26.17 -5.29
C PRO A 57 24.93 -27.53 -4.68
N ASP A 58 23.65 -27.76 -4.41
CA ASP A 58 23.17 -28.98 -3.76
C ASP A 58 22.91 -30.16 -4.73
N GLY A 59 23.05 -29.93 -6.03
CA GLY A 59 22.76 -30.90 -7.08
C GLY A 59 21.30 -30.98 -7.51
N SER A 60 20.38 -30.32 -6.81
CA SER A 60 18.97 -30.10 -7.17
C SER A 60 18.67 -28.70 -7.72
N GLY A 61 19.70 -27.87 -7.89
CA GLY A 61 19.57 -26.49 -8.35
C GLY A 61 19.34 -25.49 -7.21
N GLY A 62 19.48 -25.93 -5.95
CA GLY A 62 19.51 -25.09 -4.77
C GLY A 62 20.92 -24.87 -4.24
N TRP A 63 21.00 -24.20 -3.08
CA TRP A 63 22.25 -23.84 -2.41
C TRP A 63 22.26 -24.39 -0.99
N ASN A 64 23.37 -25.03 -0.62
CA ASN A 64 23.71 -25.34 0.76
C ASN A 64 24.66 -24.27 1.29
N PHE A 65 24.16 -23.38 2.14
CA PHE A 65 24.95 -22.29 2.70
C PHE A 65 25.74 -22.74 3.93
N VAL A 66 27.03 -22.40 3.96
CA VAL A 66 27.86 -22.47 5.17
C VAL A 66 28.43 -21.10 5.47
N GLN A 67 28.72 -20.82 6.74
CA GLN A 67 29.29 -19.53 7.12
C GLN A 67 30.68 -19.36 6.50
N GLU A 68 31.00 -18.16 6.03
CA GLU A 68 32.32 -17.87 5.49
C GLU A 68 33.45 -18.25 6.48
N GLY A 69 34.51 -18.88 5.98
CA GLY A 69 35.63 -19.36 6.79
C GLY A 69 35.35 -20.58 7.66
N SER A 70 34.11 -21.09 7.72
CA SER A 70 33.77 -22.34 8.44
C SER A 70 34.20 -23.61 7.68
N ASP A 71 34.36 -23.51 6.36
CA ASP A 71 34.85 -24.56 5.48
C ASP A 71 36.08 -24.04 4.69
N PRO A 72 37.13 -24.86 4.44
CA PRO A 72 38.27 -24.46 3.61
C PRO A 72 37.89 -23.95 2.21
N GLU A 73 36.75 -24.37 1.67
CA GLU A 73 36.21 -23.95 0.36
C GLU A 73 35.28 -22.72 0.47
N ALA A 74 34.82 -22.34 1.67
CA ALA A 74 34.02 -21.14 1.91
C ALA A 74 34.92 -19.89 1.94
N LYS A 75 35.38 -19.48 0.76
CA LYS A 75 36.23 -18.31 0.54
C LYS A 75 35.44 -17.00 0.68
N ASP A 76 36.17 -15.92 0.91
CA ASP A 76 35.71 -14.55 0.70
C ASP A 76 35.33 -14.39 -0.78
N VAL A 77 34.03 -14.32 -1.04
CA VAL A 77 33.44 -14.23 -2.37
C VAL A 77 32.44 -13.07 -2.47
N GLY A 78 32.57 -12.09 -1.58
CA GLY A 78 31.69 -10.94 -1.48
C GLY A 78 31.86 -10.22 -0.16
N ASN A 79 31.37 -8.99 -0.07
CA ASN A 79 31.39 -8.20 1.16
C ASN A 79 30.04 -7.53 1.37
N CYS A 80 29.51 -7.65 2.59
CA CYS A 80 28.24 -7.07 3.00
C CYS A 80 28.43 -6.03 4.09
N GLN A 81 27.74 -4.90 3.91
CA GLN A 81 27.72 -3.79 4.86
C GLN A 81 26.28 -3.40 5.12
N ALA A 82 25.99 -3.02 6.36
CA ALA A 82 24.72 -2.46 6.77
C ALA A 82 25.01 -1.14 7.48
N GLU A 83 24.30 -0.09 7.11
CA GLU A 83 24.41 1.24 7.71
C GLU A 83 23.01 1.86 7.87
N LEU A 84 22.89 2.73 8.87
CA LEU A 84 21.75 3.63 8.99
C LEU A 84 22.08 4.91 8.27
N VAL A 85 21.28 5.24 7.26
CA VAL A 85 21.44 6.45 6.45
C VAL A 85 20.08 7.00 6.10
N GLU A 86 19.97 8.31 6.02
CA GLU A 86 18.79 8.96 5.44
C GLU A 86 18.91 8.83 3.91
N VAL A 87 18.17 7.90 3.32
CA VAL A 87 18.09 7.73 1.86
C VAL A 87 17.01 8.66 1.32
N GLU A 88 15.88 8.73 2.02
CA GLU A 88 14.75 9.61 1.73
C GLU A 88 14.39 10.43 2.99
N ASP A 89 13.69 11.55 2.79
CA ASP A 89 13.15 12.37 3.88
C ASP A 89 11.63 12.19 3.86
N GLU A 90 11.11 11.29 4.69
CA GLU A 90 9.70 10.91 4.75
C GLU A 90 8.82 12.02 5.31
N GLU A 91 9.36 12.92 6.14
CA GLU A 91 8.61 14.01 6.78
C GLU A 91 8.66 15.34 6.00
N GLY A 92 9.63 15.50 5.11
CA GLY A 92 9.91 16.74 4.41
C GLY A 92 10.28 17.89 5.36
N SER A 93 10.19 19.14 4.87
CA SER A 93 10.62 20.34 5.64
C SER A 93 9.72 20.71 6.84
N LEU A 94 8.78 19.87 7.24
CA LEU A 94 7.66 20.23 8.11
C LEU A 94 7.90 19.94 9.60
N SER A 95 8.93 19.19 9.95
CA SER A 95 9.20 18.73 11.31
C SER A 95 10.70 18.52 11.52
N SER A 96 11.22 18.88 12.69
CA SER A 96 12.58 18.53 13.14
C SER A 96 12.51 17.47 14.23
N SER A 97 11.42 16.70 14.25
CA SER A 97 11.05 15.80 15.35
C SER A 97 11.12 14.33 14.95
N GLY A 98 11.33 14.06 13.65
CA GLY A 98 11.59 12.74 13.09
C GLY A 98 12.96 12.64 12.45
N ASP A 99 13.95 13.47 12.80
CA ASP A 99 15.30 13.46 12.18
C ASP A 99 16.18 12.24 12.57
N ASN A 100 15.58 11.20 13.15
CA ASN A 100 16.20 9.95 13.56
C ASN A 100 15.58 8.70 12.89
N ASP A 101 14.68 8.86 11.92
CA ASP A 101 14.05 7.79 11.15
C ASP A 101 14.96 7.26 10.01
N LEU A 102 16.24 7.09 10.30
CA LEU A 102 17.24 6.62 9.33
C LEU A 102 16.86 5.27 8.71
N ASP A 103 17.09 5.12 7.40
CA ASP A 103 16.87 3.85 6.70
C ASP A 103 17.94 2.81 7.00
N LEU A 104 17.52 1.54 7.08
CA LEU A 104 18.45 0.41 7.00
C LEU A 104 18.84 0.15 5.54
N LYS A 105 20.05 0.56 5.18
CA LYS A 105 20.65 0.30 3.88
C LYS A 105 21.65 -0.86 3.96
N ILE A 106 21.38 -1.92 3.21
CA ILE A 106 22.27 -3.08 3.07
C ILE A 106 22.95 -3.01 1.72
N THR A 107 24.29 -2.99 1.72
CA THR A 107 25.12 -2.91 0.53
C THR A 107 25.91 -4.20 0.36
N VAL A 108 25.70 -4.90 -0.74
CA VAL A 108 26.44 -6.10 -1.14
C VAL A 108 27.39 -5.74 -2.27
N THR A 109 28.68 -5.98 -2.09
CA THR A 109 29.75 -5.60 -3.04
C THR A 109 30.53 -6.82 -3.48
N ASN A 110 30.84 -6.89 -4.78
CA ASN A 110 31.69 -7.93 -5.37
C ASN A 110 31.26 -9.36 -5.01
N ALA A 111 29.95 -9.57 -4.86
CA ALA A 111 29.41 -10.86 -4.47
C ALA A 111 29.25 -11.77 -5.69
N TYR A 112 29.72 -13.01 -5.55
CA TYR A 112 29.51 -14.05 -6.55
C TYR A 112 28.15 -14.74 -6.35
N PRO A 113 27.57 -15.33 -7.41
CA PRO A 113 26.39 -16.19 -7.28
C PRO A 113 26.57 -17.25 -6.19
N GLY A 114 25.58 -17.35 -5.30
CA GLY A 114 25.65 -18.22 -4.12
C GLY A 114 26.25 -17.55 -2.89
N TYR A 115 26.68 -16.29 -2.94
CA TYR A 115 26.97 -15.51 -1.76
C TYR A 115 25.66 -15.10 -1.06
N LYS A 116 25.62 -15.18 0.28
CA LYS A 116 24.47 -14.76 1.08
C LYS A 116 24.92 -13.94 2.28
N CYS A 117 24.32 -12.78 2.46
CA CYS A 117 24.47 -11.94 3.64
C CYS A 117 23.23 -12.02 4.52
N SER A 118 23.41 -12.23 5.82
CA SER A 118 22.35 -12.17 6.82
C SER A 118 22.59 -11.00 7.76
N VAL A 119 21.73 -9.98 7.69
CA VAL A 119 21.75 -8.81 8.56
C VAL A 119 20.67 -8.97 9.62
N THR A 120 21.08 -8.94 10.88
CA THR A 120 20.18 -9.00 12.03
C THR A 120 20.19 -7.67 12.76
N PHE A 121 19.02 -7.11 13.02
CA PHE A 121 18.86 -5.76 13.57
C PHE A 121 17.69 -5.69 14.54
N ASN A 122 17.63 -4.58 15.27
CA ASN A 122 16.55 -4.27 16.20
C ASN A 122 15.79 -3.05 15.74
N VAL A 123 14.51 -2.98 16.08
CA VAL A 123 13.66 -1.80 15.97
C VAL A 123 13.16 -1.47 17.38
N VAL A 124 13.20 -0.20 17.76
CA VAL A 124 12.88 0.29 19.11
C VAL A 124 11.77 1.33 19.01
N ASN A 125 10.76 1.22 19.88
CA ASN A 125 9.77 2.29 20.05
C ASN A 125 10.35 3.36 21.01
N THR A 126 10.88 4.44 20.45
CA THR A 126 11.42 5.61 21.18
C THR A 126 10.35 6.63 21.54
N GLY A 127 9.14 6.45 20.99
CA GLY A 127 7.96 7.26 21.27
C GLY A 127 7.43 7.16 22.71
N THR A 128 6.36 7.90 22.97
CA THR A 128 5.73 7.97 24.30
C THR A 128 4.42 7.20 24.39
N ILE A 129 3.97 6.59 23.29
CA ILE A 129 2.79 5.74 23.22
C ILE A 129 3.09 4.40 22.52
N PRO A 130 2.29 3.36 22.76
CA PRO A 130 2.48 2.09 22.08
C PRO A 130 2.26 2.19 20.57
N VAL A 131 2.95 1.35 19.81
CA VAL A 131 2.73 1.18 18.38
C VAL A 131 2.36 -0.26 18.08
N LYS A 132 1.86 -0.52 16.88
CA LYS A 132 1.73 -1.87 16.31
C LYS A 132 2.37 -1.92 14.95
N GLY A 133 3.10 -2.99 14.69
CA GLY A 133 3.71 -3.21 13.40
C GLY A 133 4.77 -4.30 13.41
N PRO A 134 5.54 -4.39 12.32
CA PRO A 134 5.41 -3.56 11.12
C PRO A 134 4.10 -3.91 10.36
N VAL A 135 3.40 -2.89 9.87
CA VAL A 135 2.17 -3.02 9.06
C VAL A 135 2.46 -2.97 7.56
N ILE A 136 3.55 -2.30 7.18
CA ILE A 136 4.12 -2.31 5.82
C ILE A 136 5.58 -2.72 5.94
N VAL A 137 6.01 -3.60 5.03
CA VAL A 137 7.40 -4.02 4.86
C VAL A 137 7.71 -4.00 3.38
N ILE A 138 8.70 -3.19 2.98
CA ILE A 138 9.15 -3.10 1.58
C ILE A 138 10.67 -3.34 1.55
N PRO A 139 11.17 -4.18 0.62
CA PRO A 139 10.42 -5.06 -0.25
C PRO A 139 9.71 -6.19 0.55
N SER A 140 8.71 -6.84 -0.05
CA SER A 140 8.08 -8.01 0.55
C SER A 140 9.03 -9.23 0.57
N SER A 141 8.75 -10.23 1.41
CA SER A 141 9.54 -11.48 1.44
C SER A 141 8.74 -12.64 0.85
N PRO A 142 9.31 -13.43 -0.09
CA PRO A 142 10.59 -13.19 -0.77
C PRO A 142 10.46 -12.14 -1.89
N TRP A 143 11.51 -11.36 -2.16
CA TRP A 143 11.59 -10.44 -3.30
C TRP A 143 12.85 -10.66 -4.11
N THR A 144 12.79 -10.43 -5.43
CA THR A 144 13.95 -10.53 -6.31
C THR A 144 13.86 -9.56 -7.49
N ASP A 145 14.99 -8.97 -7.87
CA ASP A 145 15.17 -8.21 -9.12
C ASP A 145 15.80 -9.05 -10.25
N GLY A 146 15.99 -10.36 -10.00
CA GLY A 146 16.71 -11.30 -10.85
C GLY A 146 18.20 -11.45 -10.51
N ASN A 147 18.83 -10.45 -9.89
CA ASN A 147 20.24 -10.48 -9.47
C ASN A 147 20.41 -10.84 -8.00
N ILE A 148 19.49 -10.39 -7.15
CA ILE A 148 19.47 -10.70 -5.72
C ILE A 148 18.11 -11.27 -5.31
N LEU A 149 18.12 -12.06 -4.25
CA LEU A 149 16.94 -12.56 -3.55
C LEU A 149 16.99 -12.01 -2.12
N VAL A 150 15.93 -11.31 -1.72
CA VAL A 150 15.74 -10.77 -0.37
C VAL A 150 14.68 -11.62 0.34
N GLU A 151 15.05 -12.18 1.49
CA GLU A 151 14.16 -12.95 2.37
C GLU A 151 14.26 -12.39 3.79
N HIS A 152 13.15 -12.21 4.48
CA HIS A 152 13.16 -11.70 5.85
C HIS A 152 12.08 -12.33 6.73
N ASP A 153 12.29 -12.32 8.04
CA ASP A 153 11.33 -12.80 9.05
C ASP A 153 10.38 -11.70 9.56
N ILE A 154 10.53 -10.47 9.06
CA ILE A 154 9.82 -9.27 9.53
C ILE A 154 8.29 -9.46 9.55
N THR A 155 7.72 -10.05 8.50
CA THR A 155 6.28 -10.30 8.37
C THR A 155 5.73 -11.28 9.39
N THR A 156 6.57 -12.14 10.00
CA THR A 156 6.13 -13.07 11.04
C THR A 156 5.75 -12.37 12.34
N ALA A 157 6.27 -11.15 12.52
CA ALA A 157 6.01 -10.32 13.68
C ALA A 157 5.14 -9.10 13.35
N ALA A 158 4.53 -9.09 12.16
CA ALA A 158 3.58 -8.07 11.76
C ALA A 158 2.50 -7.94 12.84
N CYS A 159 2.12 -6.68 13.12
CA CYS A 159 1.09 -6.38 14.11
C CYS A 159 1.40 -6.74 15.55
N THR A 160 2.66 -6.92 15.90
CA THR A 160 3.07 -6.99 17.30
C THR A 160 2.97 -5.60 17.91
N GLN A 161 2.32 -5.49 19.07
CA GLN A 161 2.31 -4.24 19.83
C GLN A 161 3.64 -4.05 20.56
N LEU A 162 4.27 -2.89 20.40
CA LEU A 162 5.47 -2.48 21.13
C LEU A 162 5.12 -1.28 22.02
N HIS A 163 5.32 -1.42 23.33
CA HIS A 163 5.23 -0.29 24.26
C HIS A 163 6.46 0.63 24.13
N PRO A 164 6.39 1.87 24.66
CA PRO A 164 7.57 2.74 24.77
C PRO A 164 8.76 2.03 25.40
N GLY A 165 9.89 2.01 24.70
CA GLY A 165 11.14 1.34 25.08
C GLY A 165 11.22 -0.14 24.72
N ASP A 166 10.14 -0.77 24.22
CA ASP A 166 10.19 -2.15 23.74
C ASP A 166 11.02 -2.24 22.46
N THR A 167 11.62 -3.41 22.26
CA THR A 167 12.48 -3.71 21.12
C THR A 167 12.01 -4.98 20.42
N GLN A 168 12.07 -4.97 19.10
CA GLN A 168 11.78 -6.12 18.26
C GLN A 168 12.97 -6.44 17.37
N ARG A 169 13.32 -7.72 17.27
CA ARG A 169 14.48 -8.19 16.52
C ARG A 169 14.05 -8.84 15.21
N PHE A 170 14.74 -8.51 14.13
CA PHE A 170 14.49 -9.02 12.79
C PHE A 170 15.77 -9.48 12.11
N GLN A 171 15.59 -10.29 11.07
CA GLN A 171 16.64 -10.74 10.17
C GLN A 171 16.22 -10.57 8.71
N VAL A 172 17.14 -10.01 7.93
CA VAL A 172 17.06 -9.92 6.47
C VAL A 172 18.22 -10.70 5.88
N ASN A 173 17.92 -11.51 4.87
CA ASN A 173 18.84 -12.30 4.10
C ASN A 173 18.88 -11.77 2.67
N VAL A 174 20.05 -11.42 2.18
CA VAL A 174 20.28 -11.00 0.78
C VAL A 174 21.19 -12.03 0.12
N THR A 175 20.65 -12.75 -0.86
CA THR A 175 21.35 -13.81 -1.59
C THR A 175 21.63 -13.33 -3.02
N THR A 176 22.88 -13.45 -3.46
CA THR A 176 23.30 -13.13 -4.83
C THR A 176 22.97 -14.30 -5.75
N LEU A 177 22.20 -14.03 -6.80
CA LEU A 177 21.68 -15.02 -7.75
C LEU A 177 22.61 -15.19 -8.96
N GLN A 178 22.34 -16.22 -9.75
CA GLN A 178 23.15 -16.60 -10.92
C GLN A 178 23.24 -15.52 -12.00
N ALA A 179 22.24 -14.62 -12.10
CA ALA A 179 22.25 -13.55 -13.08
C ALA A 179 23.03 -12.30 -12.63
N ALA A 180 23.51 -12.27 -11.38
CA ALA A 180 24.27 -11.14 -10.86
C ALA A 180 25.54 -10.91 -11.70
N SER A 181 25.83 -9.64 -11.95
CA SER A 181 26.99 -9.20 -12.71
C SER A 181 28.23 -9.19 -11.82
N GLU A 182 29.36 -9.63 -12.35
CA GLU A 182 30.64 -9.61 -11.63
C GLU A 182 31.03 -8.17 -11.24
N SER A 183 31.73 -8.02 -10.11
CA SER A 183 32.22 -6.72 -9.62
C SER A 183 31.14 -5.62 -9.49
N THR A 184 29.88 -6.02 -9.26
CA THR A 184 28.75 -5.10 -9.14
C THR A 184 28.38 -4.87 -7.67
N THR A 185 27.79 -3.71 -7.40
CA THR A 185 27.23 -3.34 -6.09
C THR A 185 25.71 -3.40 -6.15
N TYR A 186 25.11 -4.09 -5.19
CA TYR A 186 23.67 -4.18 -5.00
C TYR A 186 23.30 -3.51 -3.69
N THR A 187 22.23 -2.73 -3.70
CA THR A 187 21.72 -2.02 -2.51
C THR A 187 20.29 -2.47 -2.24
N VAL A 188 19.99 -2.76 -0.98
CA VAL A 188 18.64 -3.08 -0.48
C VAL A 188 18.31 -2.08 0.62
N GLN A 189 17.15 -1.45 0.51
CA GLN A 189 16.56 -0.59 1.53
C GLN A 189 15.36 -1.31 2.13
N ILE A 190 15.25 -1.33 3.46
CA ILE A 190 14.12 -1.94 4.17
C ILE A 190 13.28 -0.82 4.78
N TYR A 191 12.07 -0.65 4.27
CA TYR A 191 11.09 0.28 4.81
C TYR A 191 10.11 -0.44 5.73
N LEU A 192 9.95 0.06 6.96
CA LEU A 192 9.03 -0.45 7.97
C LEU A 192 8.07 0.63 8.39
N ARG A 193 6.76 0.38 8.27
CA ARG A 193 5.75 1.26 8.87
C ARG A 193 5.22 0.68 10.16
N TYR A 194 5.15 1.49 11.20
CA TYR A 194 4.43 1.22 12.44
C TYR A 194 3.33 2.26 12.63
N ASP A 195 2.17 1.80 13.04
CA ASP A 195 1.02 2.67 13.27
C ASP A 195 0.77 2.75 14.79
N GLN A 196 0.13 3.84 15.23
CA GLN A 196 -0.33 3.95 16.62
C GLN A 196 -1.21 2.73 16.98
N TRP A 197 -1.03 2.13 18.16
CA TRP A 197 -1.63 0.82 18.49
C TRP A 197 -3.16 0.71 18.32
N ASN A 198 -3.88 1.83 18.43
CA ASN A 198 -5.33 1.90 18.28
C ASN A 198 -5.80 2.34 16.87
N GLU A 199 -4.87 2.74 16.00
CA GLU A 199 -5.13 3.09 14.60
C GLU A 199 -4.59 2.01 13.64
N ALA A 200 -3.69 1.14 14.13
CA ALA A 200 -3.10 0.08 13.32
C ALA A 200 -4.16 -0.94 12.86
N GLU A 201 -4.36 -1.00 11.54
CA GLU A 201 -5.20 -1.99 10.88
C GLU A 201 -4.44 -3.31 10.75
N CYS A 202 -4.59 -4.15 11.77
CA CYS A 202 -3.85 -5.39 11.90
C CYS A 202 -4.67 -6.61 11.48
N PRO A 203 -4.19 -7.45 10.55
CA PRO A 203 -4.91 -8.65 10.13
C PRO A 203 -5.18 -9.56 11.33
N GLY A 204 -6.44 -9.67 11.75
CA GLY A 204 -6.90 -10.63 12.76
C GLY A 204 -6.97 -10.15 14.23
N GLU A 205 -6.54 -8.93 14.57
CA GLU A 205 -6.66 -8.41 15.95
C GLU A 205 -7.92 -7.54 16.20
N GLY A 206 -8.70 -7.29 15.16
CA GLY A 206 -10.09 -6.87 15.32
C GLY A 206 -10.91 -8.00 15.93
N GLY A 207 -10.95 -8.10 17.26
CA GLY A 207 -11.89 -8.92 18.03
C GLY A 207 -13.35 -8.49 17.91
N GLY A 208 -13.74 -7.93 16.76
CA GLY A 208 -15.10 -7.83 16.26
C GLY A 208 -15.13 -8.55 14.92
N ALA A 209 -16.08 -9.46 14.74
CA ALA A 209 -16.31 -10.26 13.54
C ALA A 209 -15.64 -9.75 12.25
N GLY A 210 -14.90 -10.62 11.57
CA GLY A 210 -15.35 -10.83 10.20
C GLY A 210 -14.75 -10.02 9.07
N GLU A 211 -13.58 -9.39 9.18
CA GLU A 211 -13.22 -8.37 8.19
C GLU A 211 -12.86 -8.96 6.82
N LEU A 212 -13.49 -8.40 5.78
CA LEU A 212 -13.13 -8.65 4.38
C LEU A 212 -11.78 -7.99 4.11
N SER A 213 -10.81 -8.72 3.55
CA SER A 213 -9.55 -8.11 3.08
C SER A 213 -9.61 -7.88 1.58
N LEU A 214 -9.27 -6.67 1.14
CA LEU A 214 -9.27 -6.26 -0.25
C LEU A 214 -7.87 -5.80 -0.66
N SER A 215 -7.38 -6.31 -1.78
CA SER A 215 -6.08 -5.94 -2.35
C SER A 215 -6.22 -5.49 -3.79
N LYS A 216 -5.29 -4.66 -4.25
CA LYS A 216 -5.32 -4.09 -5.60
C LYS A 216 -3.96 -4.06 -6.27
N TYR A 217 -3.93 -4.49 -7.52
CA TYR A 217 -2.70 -4.63 -8.30
C TYR A 217 -2.89 -4.17 -9.75
N PHE A 218 -1.77 -3.98 -10.45
CA PHE A 218 -1.71 -3.56 -11.86
C PHE A 218 -0.78 -4.47 -12.65
N THR A 219 -1.21 -4.95 -13.81
CA THR A 219 -0.42 -5.82 -14.70
C THR A 219 -0.65 -5.46 -16.17
N ARG A 220 0.18 -5.98 -17.09
CA ARG A 220 0.08 -5.69 -18.52
C ARG A 220 -1.04 -6.48 -19.20
N SER A 221 -1.54 -5.94 -20.31
CA SER A 221 -2.71 -6.43 -21.07
C SER A 221 -2.65 -7.85 -21.63
N GLY A 222 -1.49 -8.51 -21.59
CA GLY A 222 -1.22 -9.78 -22.25
C GLY A 222 -1.30 -11.00 -21.33
N ALA A 223 -0.24 -11.80 -21.33
CA ALA A 223 -0.13 -13.06 -20.58
C ALA A 223 -0.03 -12.90 -19.05
N GLY A 224 -0.09 -11.66 -18.55
CA GLY A 224 0.14 -11.33 -17.14
C GLY A 224 1.61 -11.06 -16.89
N ASP A 225 2.20 -10.14 -17.64
CA ASP A 225 3.55 -9.66 -17.32
C ASP A 225 3.41 -8.52 -16.30
N PRO A 226 4.23 -8.47 -15.23
CA PRO A 226 4.22 -7.37 -14.30
C PRO A 226 4.45 -6.04 -15.03
N LEU A 227 3.83 -4.98 -14.50
CA LEU A 227 4.28 -3.64 -14.86
C LEU A 227 5.71 -3.46 -14.32
N PRO A 228 6.60 -2.81 -15.10
CA PRO A 228 7.90 -2.43 -14.57
C PRO A 228 7.70 -1.48 -13.39
N THR A 229 8.63 -1.51 -12.46
CA THR A 229 8.59 -0.67 -11.25
C THR A 229 9.67 0.40 -11.31
N ASP A 230 9.34 1.59 -10.83
CA ASP A 230 10.26 2.68 -10.57
C ASP A 230 10.00 3.16 -9.14
N ASP A 231 11.04 3.11 -8.30
CA ASP A 231 10.93 3.49 -6.88
C ASP A 231 9.75 2.80 -6.17
N GLY A 232 9.63 1.48 -6.36
CA GLY A 232 8.53 0.66 -5.80
C GLY A 232 7.15 0.87 -6.44
N TYR A 233 6.95 1.88 -7.30
CA TYR A 233 5.69 2.10 -8.00
C TYR A 233 5.67 1.40 -9.36
N PRO A 234 4.60 0.65 -9.70
CA PRO A 234 4.36 0.23 -11.07
C PRO A 234 4.29 1.44 -11.99
N TYR A 235 4.80 1.34 -13.21
CA TYR A 235 4.71 2.43 -14.17
C TYR A 235 4.40 2.01 -15.60
N ILE A 236 4.00 3.01 -16.38
CA ILE A 236 3.77 2.93 -17.83
C ILE A 236 4.33 4.16 -18.54
N ASP A 237 4.60 4.01 -19.83
CA ASP A 237 4.91 5.13 -20.72
C ASP A 237 3.64 5.64 -21.40
N ILE A 238 3.40 6.94 -21.33
CA ILE A 238 2.32 7.63 -22.06
C ILE A 238 2.98 8.50 -23.13
N GLN A 239 2.83 8.11 -24.39
CA GLN A 239 3.43 8.86 -25.49
C GLN A 239 2.75 10.22 -25.66
N VAL A 240 3.57 11.24 -25.83
CA VAL A 240 3.15 12.59 -26.19
C VAL A 240 3.77 12.94 -27.53
N ARG A 241 2.92 13.28 -28.49
CA ARG A 241 3.36 13.69 -29.83
C ARG A 241 3.92 15.11 -29.80
N ASN A 242 4.77 15.41 -30.78
CA ASN A 242 5.32 16.76 -31.00
C ASN A 242 4.26 17.88 -31.17
N ASP A 243 3.00 17.54 -31.47
CA ASP A 243 1.88 18.49 -31.54
C ASP A 243 1.14 18.67 -30.21
N GLY A 244 1.70 18.19 -29.08
CA GLY A 244 1.14 18.33 -27.74
C GLY A 244 -0.12 17.51 -27.51
N ARG A 245 -0.26 16.38 -28.22
CA ARG A 245 -1.40 15.46 -28.10
C ARG A 245 -0.93 14.10 -27.61
N PHE A 246 -1.78 13.42 -26.86
CA PHE A 246 -1.56 12.03 -26.50
C PHE A 246 -1.39 11.16 -27.76
N GLY A 247 -0.41 10.25 -27.73
CA GLY A 247 -0.11 9.30 -28.79
C GLY A 247 -1.31 8.43 -29.15
N GLN A 248 -1.32 7.94 -30.40
CA GLN A 248 -2.35 6.99 -30.88
C GLN A 248 -2.11 5.57 -30.38
N THR A 249 -0.88 5.30 -29.92
CA THR A 249 -0.38 4.01 -29.42
C THR A 249 -0.08 4.08 -27.91
N ASN A 250 -0.72 5.01 -27.21
CA ASN A 250 -0.69 5.05 -25.74
C ASN A 250 -1.23 3.74 -25.17
N PRO A 251 -0.74 3.32 -24.00
CA PRO A 251 -0.71 1.91 -23.62
C PRO A 251 -2.07 1.28 -23.81
N ASP A 252 -2.09 0.25 -24.64
CA ASP A 252 -3.33 -0.30 -25.19
C ASP A 252 -4.23 -0.78 -24.04
N HIS A 253 -3.65 -1.51 -23.06
CA HIS A 253 -4.35 -1.77 -21.81
C HIS A 253 -3.46 -1.87 -20.56
N VAL A 254 -4.03 -1.47 -19.43
CA VAL A 254 -3.59 -1.84 -18.08
C VAL A 254 -4.64 -2.77 -17.48
N ILE A 255 -4.21 -3.89 -16.93
CA ILE A 255 -5.08 -4.81 -16.22
C ILE A 255 -5.07 -4.42 -14.76
N MET A 256 -6.24 -4.08 -14.24
CA MET A 256 -6.44 -3.76 -12.83
C MET A 256 -7.03 -5.00 -12.15
N VAL A 257 -6.38 -5.47 -11.10
CA VAL A 257 -6.77 -6.68 -10.38
C VAL A 257 -7.25 -6.30 -8.99
N VAL A 258 -8.47 -6.69 -8.64
CA VAL A 258 -9.02 -6.54 -7.29
C VAL A 258 -9.22 -7.92 -6.71
N ALA A 259 -8.57 -8.22 -5.59
CA ALA A 259 -8.66 -9.51 -4.92
C ALA A 259 -9.30 -9.34 -3.53
N LEU A 260 -10.42 -10.03 -3.31
CA LEU A 260 -11.12 -10.12 -2.03
C LEU A 260 -10.81 -11.48 -1.40
N HIS A 261 -10.27 -11.49 -0.19
CA HIS A 261 -9.96 -12.71 0.56
C HIS A 261 -11.00 -13.01 1.62
N ASN A 262 -11.62 -14.20 1.56
CA ASN A 262 -12.58 -14.70 2.54
C ASN A 262 -11.85 -15.46 3.67
N GLN A 263 -11.25 -14.74 4.61
CA GLN A 263 -10.40 -15.34 5.67
C GLN A 263 -11.13 -16.29 6.62
N LEU A 264 -12.44 -16.14 6.80
CA LEU A 264 -13.13 -16.73 7.95
C LEU A 264 -14.00 -17.92 7.63
N GLY A 265 -14.00 -18.35 6.37
CA GLY A 265 -14.82 -19.47 5.99
C GLY A 265 -16.28 -19.27 6.34
N PHE A 266 -16.75 -18.03 6.16
CA PHE A 266 -18.15 -17.69 6.25
C PHE A 266 -18.92 -18.74 5.46
N ALA A 267 -19.64 -19.60 6.18
CA ALA A 267 -20.77 -20.30 5.61
C ALA A 267 -21.73 -19.17 5.27
N MET A 268 -21.57 -18.63 4.06
CA MET A 268 -22.29 -17.47 3.60
C MET A 268 -23.76 -17.73 3.92
N ASP A 269 -24.36 -16.86 4.72
CA ASP A 269 -25.78 -17.00 4.97
C ASP A 269 -26.46 -16.93 3.60
N THR A 270 -26.99 -18.07 3.16
CA THR A 270 -27.65 -18.24 1.87
C THR A 270 -28.88 -17.35 1.73
N SER A 271 -29.27 -16.64 2.79
CA SER A 271 -30.26 -15.56 2.74
C SER A 271 -29.67 -14.27 2.15
N ALA A 272 -29.47 -14.29 0.83
CA ALA A 272 -29.56 -13.14 -0.07
C ALA A 272 -28.70 -11.89 0.23
N THR A 273 -27.38 -12.03 0.40
CA THR A 273 -26.47 -10.89 0.25
C THR A 273 -25.63 -11.04 -1.01
N SER A 274 -25.82 -10.15 -1.99
CA SER A 274 -24.94 -10.06 -3.15
C SER A 274 -23.59 -9.49 -2.75
N LEU A 275 -22.50 -10.04 -3.26
CA LEU A 275 -21.19 -9.39 -3.20
C LEU A 275 -21.14 -8.30 -4.28
N GLN A 276 -20.92 -7.07 -3.85
CA GLN A 276 -20.73 -5.92 -4.73
C GLN A 276 -19.28 -5.45 -4.64
N ILE A 277 -18.61 -5.35 -5.78
CA ILE A 277 -17.27 -4.75 -5.90
C ILE A 277 -17.40 -3.50 -6.76
N VAL A 278 -16.98 -2.37 -6.23
CA VAL A 278 -16.99 -1.07 -6.92
C VAL A 278 -15.55 -0.65 -7.15
N ASP A 279 -15.18 -0.40 -8.40
CA ASP A 279 -13.84 0.02 -8.82
C ASP A 279 -13.91 1.39 -9.48
N GLN A 280 -13.12 2.34 -8.99
CA GLN A 280 -13.04 3.70 -9.52
C GLN A 280 -11.77 3.84 -10.37
N LEU A 281 -11.95 3.78 -11.69
CA LEU A 281 -10.84 3.91 -12.63
C LEU A 281 -10.24 5.33 -12.56
N PRO A 282 -8.90 5.48 -12.64
CA PRO A 282 -8.25 6.78 -12.59
C PRO A 282 -8.70 7.67 -13.76
N ASP A 283 -8.62 9.01 -13.59
CA ASP A 283 -8.86 9.91 -14.72
C ASP A 283 -7.92 9.59 -15.89
N GLY A 284 -8.49 9.56 -17.10
CA GLY A 284 -7.79 9.13 -18.30
C GLY A 284 -7.91 7.64 -18.59
N TRP A 285 -8.41 6.82 -17.67
CA TRP A 285 -8.63 5.40 -17.86
C TRP A 285 -10.12 5.07 -17.97
N GLY A 286 -10.43 4.01 -18.71
CA GLY A 286 -11.80 3.53 -18.86
C GLY A 286 -11.85 2.10 -19.38
N LEU A 287 -13.06 1.57 -19.56
CA LEU A 287 -13.24 0.26 -20.20
C LEU A 287 -13.22 0.38 -21.73
N PRO A 288 -12.79 -0.66 -22.46
CA PRO A 288 -12.97 -0.75 -23.91
C PRO A 288 -14.42 -0.43 -24.30
N THR A 289 -14.62 0.38 -25.34
CA THR A 289 -15.97 0.83 -25.75
C THR A 289 -16.74 -0.28 -26.47
N SER A 290 -16.07 -1.13 -27.23
CA SER A 290 -16.64 -2.28 -27.94
C SER A 290 -16.48 -3.59 -27.17
N GLY A 291 -17.26 -4.61 -27.56
CA GLY A 291 -17.17 -5.97 -27.02
C GLY A 291 -18.16 -6.28 -25.89
N SER A 292 -18.31 -7.56 -25.59
CA SER A 292 -19.11 -8.06 -24.46
C SER A 292 -18.42 -7.76 -23.12
N TRP A 293 -19.14 -7.88 -22.01
CA TRP A 293 -18.54 -7.73 -20.67
C TRP A 293 -17.39 -8.69 -20.42
N ASP A 294 -17.49 -9.93 -20.89
CA ASP A 294 -16.43 -10.94 -20.76
C ASP A 294 -15.11 -10.55 -21.45
N SER A 295 -15.16 -9.62 -22.43
CA SER A 295 -13.97 -9.04 -23.07
C SER A 295 -13.35 -7.86 -22.30
N LYS A 296 -13.98 -7.42 -21.21
CA LYS A 296 -13.61 -6.21 -20.44
C LYS A 296 -13.36 -6.51 -18.96
N VAL A 297 -14.16 -7.39 -18.38
CA VAL A 297 -14.12 -7.75 -16.96
C VAL A 297 -14.30 -9.25 -16.83
N LYS A 298 -13.42 -9.90 -16.08
CA LYS A 298 -13.54 -11.30 -15.71
C LYS A 298 -13.55 -11.42 -14.20
N VAL A 299 -14.36 -12.32 -13.68
CA VAL A 299 -14.49 -12.60 -12.25
C VAL A 299 -14.12 -14.06 -12.03
N CYS A 300 -13.14 -14.30 -11.18
CA CYS A 300 -12.62 -15.63 -10.88
C CYS A 300 -12.76 -15.91 -9.38
N ILE A 301 -13.11 -17.15 -9.03
CA ILE A 301 -13.08 -17.63 -7.64
C ILE A 301 -11.97 -18.67 -7.52
N PHE A 302 -11.13 -18.51 -6.50
CA PHE A 302 -10.01 -19.41 -6.22
C PHE A 302 -10.10 -19.98 -4.81
N ASN A 303 -9.66 -21.22 -4.62
CA ASN A 303 -9.35 -21.75 -3.28
C ASN A 303 -8.03 -21.18 -2.75
N THR A 304 -7.06 -21.01 -3.65
CA THR A 304 -5.72 -20.49 -3.42
C THR A 304 -5.36 -19.63 -4.62
N LEU A 305 -4.75 -18.46 -4.41
CA LEU A 305 -4.29 -17.63 -5.51
C LEU A 305 -3.30 -18.42 -6.41
N PRO A 306 -3.32 -18.19 -7.73
CA PRO A 306 -2.37 -18.82 -8.64
C PRO A 306 -0.95 -18.33 -8.35
N SER A 307 0.07 -19.14 -8.65
CA SER A 307 1.47 -18.83 -8.32
C SER A 307 2.02 -17.58 -8.99
N ASN A 308 1.43 -17.15 -10.12
CA ASN A 308 1.80 -15.93 -10.82
C ASN A 308 0.96 -14.72 -10.39
N PHE A 309 0.14 -14.81 -9.35
CA PHE A 309 -0.56 -13.65 -8.81
C PHE A 309 0.44 -12.65 -8.20
N PRO A 310 0.30 -11.32 -8.43
CA PRO A 310 -0.83 -10.64 -9.06
C PRO A 310 -0.76 -10.52 -10.59
N ASP A 311 0.29 -11.02 -11.21
CA ASP A 311 0.59 -10.93 -12.64
C ASP A 311 -0.22 -11.95 -13.47
N ILE A 312 -1.55 -11.80 -13.43
CA ILE A 312 -2.49 -12.63 -14.18
C ILE A 312 -2.92 -11.94 -15.48
N GLY A 313 -2.79 -12.65 -16.60
CA GLY A 313 -3.20 -12.15 -17.91
C GLY A 313 -4.72 -12.15 -18.12
N PHE A 314 -5.21 -11.31 -19.02
CA PHE A 314 -6.65 -11.19 -19.29
C PHE A 314 -7.22 -12.32 -20.17
N ASP A 315 -6.36 -13.02 -20.92
CA ASP A 315 -6.81 -14.09 -21.82
C ASP A 315 -7.39 -15.28 -21.03
N ASN A 316 -6.71 -15.71 -19.96
CA ASN A 316 -7.16 -16.79 -19.08
C ASN A 316 -6.88 -16.52 -17.59
N PRO A 317 -7.48 -15.46 -17.00
CA PRO A 317 -7.18 -15.06 -15.63
C PRO A 317 -7.67 -16.06 -14.60
N CYS A 318 -8.62 -16.94 -14.95
CA CYS A 318 -9.19 -17.92 -14.02
C CYS A 318 -8.47 -19.27 -14.08
N SER A 319 -7.27 -19.34 -14.65
CA SER A 319 -6.45 -20.56 -14.64
C SER A 319 -6.16 -21.01 -13.21
N GLY A 320 -6.62 -22.19 -12.81
CA GLY A 320 -6.53 -22.67 -11.42
C GLY A 320 -7.71 -22.29 -10.52
N GLY A 321 -8.72 -21.60 -11.06
CA GLY A 321 -9.95 -21.23 -10.38
C GLY A 321 -11.20 -21.49 -11.22
N THR A 322 -12.32 -20.89 -10.83
CA THR A 322 -13.61 -20.99 -11.53
C THR A 322 -14.06 -19.60 -11.97
N GLN A 323 -14.36 -19.43 -13.25
CA GLN A 323 -14.93 -18.18 -13.75
C GLN A 323 -16.40 -18.03 -13.32
N VAL A 324 -16.78 -16.87 -12.80
CA VAL A 324 -18.14 -16.54 -12.39
C VAL A 324 -18.89 -15.91 -13.56
N THR A 325 -19.74 -16.69 -14.21
CA THR A 325 -20.53 -16.24 -15.37
C THR A 325 -21.85 -15.57 -14.99
N SER A 326 -22.28 -15.68 -13.73
CA SER A 326 -23.52 -15.08 -13.21
C SER A 326 -23.35 -13.64 -12.72
N ALA A 327 -22.15 -13.07 -12.81
CA ALA A 327 -21.89 -11.69 -12.42
C ALA A 327 -22.61 -10.71 -13.36
N SER A 328 -23.13 -9.63 -12.79
CA SER A 328 -23.68 -8.48 -13.53
C SER A 328 -22.76 -7.28 -13.38
N PHE A 329 -22.76 -6.43 -14.40
CA PHE A 329 -21.78 -5.35 -14.54
C PHE A 329 -22.47 -4.05 -14.95
N SER A 330 -22.04 -2.94 -14.37
CA SER A 330 -22.39 -1.60 -14.83
C SER A 330 -21.16 -0.70 -14.84
N TYR A 331 -21.10 0.26 -15.77
CA TYR A 331 -20.01 1.22 -15.84
C TYR A 331 -20.55 2.60 -16.18
N SER A 332 -20.29 3.57 -15.31
CA SER A 332 -20.74 4.95 -15.48
C SER A 332 -19.79 5.90 -14.77
N GLY A 333 -19.42 7.01 -15.42
CA GLY A 333 -18.62 8.07 -14.79
C GLY A 333 -17.23 7.65 -14.30
N GLY A 334 -16.62 6.61 -14.87
CA GLY A 334 -15.34 6.06 -14.39
C GLY A 334 -15.48 4.97 -13.33
N THR A 335 -16.69 4.70 -12.86
CA THR A 335 -16.96 3.69 -11.84
C THR A 335 -17.49 2.40 -12.47
N LEU A 336 -16.78 1.30 -12.28
CA LEU A 336 -17.24 -0.05 -12.56
C LEU A 336 -17.90 -0.62 -11.31
N THR A 337 -19.08 -1.22 -11.46
CA THR A 337 -19.71 -2.02 -10.40
C THR A 337 -19.88 -3.44 -10.89
N VAL A 338 -19.36 -4.39 -10.13
CA VAL A 338 -19.50 -5.83 -10.32
C VAL A 338 -20.39 -6.37 -9.21
N THR A 339 -21.51 -6.99 -9.57
CA THR A 339 -22.41 -7.61 -8.60
C THR A 339 -22.48 -9.11 -8.87
N ILE A 340 -22.10 -9.91 -7.88
CA ILE A 340 -22.20 -11.37 -7.90
C ILE A 340 -23.39 -11.75 -7.02
N ASN A 341 -24.45 -12.24 -7.65
CA ASN A 341 -25.61 -12.75 -6.93
C ASN A 341 -25.28 -14.15 -6.42
N GLU A 342 -25.35 -14.34 -5.11
CA GLU A 342 -25.08 -15.63 -4.45
C GLU A 342 -23.67 -16.18 -4.76
N PRO A 343 -22.60 -15.44 -4.42
CA PRO A 343 -21.25 -15.97 -4.62
C PRO A 343 -21.09 -17.29 -3.85
N THR A 344 -20.35 -18.26 -4.39
CA THR A 344 -19.92 -19.45 -3.62
C THR A 344 -18.41 -19.40 -3.52
N VAL A 345 -17.92 -18.78 -2.45
CA VAL A 345 -16.49 -18.55 -2.19
C VAL A 345 -16.07 -19.54 -1.12
N PRO A 346 -15.13 -20.43 -1.42
CA PRO A 346 -14.58 -21.38 -0.47
C PRO A 346 -14.08 -20.69 0.79
N ASN A 347 -14.02 -21.44 1.88
CA ASN A 347 -13.37 -20.97 3.10
C ASN A 347 -11.91 -20.70 2.82
N ASN A 348 -11.42 -19.51 3.20
CA ASN A 348 -10.08 -19.03 2.87
C ASN A 348 -9.86 -18.80 1.35
N GLY A 349 -10.93 -18.78 0.55
CA GLY A 349 -10.89 -18.56 -0.88
C GLY A 349 -10.87 -17.07 -1.26
N TYR A 350 -10.70 -16.82 -2.56
CA TYR A 350 -10.53 -15.50 -3.13
C TYR A 350 -11.56 -15.22 -4.21
N VAL A 351 -12.08 -14.00 -4.27
CA VAL A 351 -12.77 -13.45 -5.45
C VAL A 351 -11.83 -12.46 -6.11
N VAL A 352 -11.47 -12.73 -7.35
CA VAL A 352 -10.56 -11.88 -8.13
C VAL A 352 -11.33 -11.28 -9.30
N VAL A 353 -11.41 -9.95 -9.34
CA VAL A 353 -11.96 -9.19 -10.46
C VAL A 353 -10.79 -8.66 -11.28
N VAL A 354 -10.73 -9.08 -12.54
CA VAL A 354 -9.70 -8.67 -13.50
C VAL A 354 -10.34 -7.73 -14.51
N ILE A 355 -9.85 -6.50 -14.58
CA ILE A 355 -10.44 -5.41 -15.35
C ILE A 355 -9.45 -4.99 -16.43
N LYS A 356 -9.84 -5.16 -17.70
CA LYS A 356 -9.10 -4.63 -18.84
C LYS A 356 -9.46 -3.16 -19.03
N SER A 357 -8.53 -2.27 -18.69
CA SER A 357 -8.70 -0.83 -18.83
C SER A 357 -7.88 -0.27 -20.00
N VAL A 358 -8.39 0.75 -20.68
CA VAL A 358 -7.75 1.45 -21.81
C VAL A 358 -7.48 2.89 -21.44
N PHE A 359 -6.43 3.48 -22.02
CA PHE A 359 -6.22 4.91 -21.95
C PHE A 359 -7.19 5.65 -22.89
N THR A 360 -8.06 6.48 -22.33
CA THR A 360 -9.20 7.11 -23.02
C THR A 360 -8.89 8.49 -23.60
N LYS A 361 -7.73 9.07 -23.30
CA LYS A 361 -7.36 10.41 -23.79
C LYS A 361 -6.56 10.36 -25.10
N THR A 362 -6.38 9.19 -25.70
CA THR A 362 -5.69 8.98 -26.98
C THR A 362 -6.10 10.02 -28.04
N GLY A 363 -5.13 10.73 -28.61
CA GLY A 363 -5.34 11.78 -29.61
C GLY A 363 -5.85 13.13 -29.10
N ASN A 364 -6.25 13.24 -27.83
CA ASN A 364 -6.65 14.53 -27.23
C ASN A 364 -5.41 15.40 -26.94
N PRO A 365 -5.55 16.74 -26.93
CA PRO A 365 -4.51 17.62 -26.41
C PRO A 365 -4.15 17.26 -24.97
N VAL A 366 -2.85 17.28 -24.66
CA VAL A 366 -2.35 17.12 -23.30
C VAL A 366 -2.65 18.41 -22.54
N PRO A 367 -3.44 18.38 -21.44
CA PRO A 367 -3.66 19.56 -20.63
C PRO A 367 -2.33 20.11 -20.08
N PRO A 368 -2.15 21.43 -19.95
CA PRO A 368 -1.01 21.99 -19.24
C PRO A 368 -0.94 21.43 -17.81
N GLY A 369 0.25 20.97 -17.40
CA GLY A 369 0.45 20.34 -16.09
C GLY A 369 -0.20 18.95 -15.96
N TYR A 370 -0.46 18.24 -17.08
CA TYR A 370 -0.98 16.87 -16.98
C TYR A 370 0.01 15.92 -16.30
N PHE A 371 1.31 16.09 -16.58
CA PHE A 371 2.43 15.45 -15.89
C PHE A 371 3.06 16.48 -14.97
N ASP A 372 2.58 16.54 -13.73
CA ASP A 372 2.87 17.59 -12.75
C ASP A 372 3.91 17.17 -11.70
N GLN A 373 4.34 15.91 -11.70
CA GLN A 373 5.36 15.38 -10.83
C GLN A 373 6.65 15.14 -11.62
N THR A 374 7.80 15.26 -10.96
CA THR A 374 9.12 15.05 -11.58
C THR A 374 9.84 13.95 -10.85
N ASP A 375 10.36 13.00 -11.61
CA ASP A 375 11.30 12.00 -11.11
C ASP A 375 12.69 12.29 -11.66
N SER A 376 13.69 12.21 -10.79
CA SER A 376 15.10 12.37 -11.15
C SER A 376 15.90 11.07 -11.02
N SER A 377 15.26 10.00 -10.57
CA SER A 377 15.89 8.71 -10.32
C SER A 377 15.89 7.86 -11.61
N PRO A 378 17.00 7.21 -11.97
CA PRO A 378 17.01 6.18 -13.00
C PRO A 378 16.09 5.00 -12.60
N PRO A 379 15.39 4.34 -13.55
CA PRO A 379 15.61 4.39 -14.99
C PRO A 379 14.87 5.52 -15.72
N HIS A 380 13.98 6.25 -15.06
CA HIS A 380 13.14 7.27 -15.71
C HIS A 380 13.34 8.66 -15.10
N THR A 381 14.09 9.50 -15.81
CA THR A 381 14.13 10.93 -15.53
C THR A 381 13.05 11.62 -16.36
N GLY A 382 12.09 12.30 -15.73
CA GLY A 382 11.06 13.01 -16.48
C GLY A 382 9.84 13.42 -15.67
N ASN A 383 8.89 14.05 -16.37
CA ASN A 383 7.60 14.36 -15.78
C ASN A 383 6.71 13.11 -15.81
N TYR A 384 5.98 12.86 -14.72
CA TYR A 384 4.99 11.81 -14.65
C TYR A 384 3.71 12.32 -14.00
N ARG A 385 2.67 11.48 -14.11
CA ARG A 385 1.41 11.64 -13.39
C ARG A 385 1.15 10.40 -12.54
N LEU A 386 0.76 10.59 -11.29
CA LEU A 386 0.33 9.50 -10.43
C LEU A 386 -1.14 9.15 -10.72
N PHE A 387 -1.40 7.89 -11.07
CA PHE A 387 -2.75 7.37 -11.30
C PHE A 387 -3.17 6.50 -10.13
N THR A 388 -4.05 7.03 -9.27
CA THR A 388 -4.63 6.28 -8.15
C THR A 388 -5.97 5.66 -8.56
N ASN A 389 -6.11 4.36 -8.35
CA ASN A 389 -7.38 3.65 -8.48
C ASN A 389 -7.79 3.12 -7.10
N SER A 390 -9.04 3.37 -6.71
CA SER A 390 -9.65 2.84 -5.51
C SER A 390 -10.69 1.76 -5.84
N ALA A 391 -10.80 0.78 -4.96
CA ALA A 391 -11.88 -0.19 -5.00
C ALA A 391 -12.49 -0.37 -3.62
N SER A 392 -13.78 -0.70 -3.59
CA SER A 392 -14.47 -1.16 -2.40
C SER A 392 -15.20 -2.47 -2.68
N ALA A 393 -15.33 -3.30 -1.65
CA ALA A 393 -16.10 -4.52 -1.69
C ALA A 393 -17.10 -4.50 -0.54
N THR A 394 -18.37 -4.71 -0.83
CA THR A 394 -19.44 -4.78 0.16
C THR A 394 -20.13 -6.13 0.04
N TRP A 395 -20.30 -6.81 1.16
CA TRP A 395 -20.98 -8.09 1.22
C TRP A 395 -21.71 -8.23 2.57
N GLY A 396 -23.03 -8.13 2.52
CA GLY A 396 -23.84 -7.98 3.73
C GLY A 396 -23.50 -6.65 4.41
N ASP A 397 -23.20 -6.71 5.72
CA ASP A 397 -22.80 -5.54 6.51
C ASP A 397 -21.30 -5.26 6.46
N TYR A 398 -20.52 -6.12 5.81
CA TYR A 398 -19.07 -5.97 5.71
C TYR A 398 -18.69 -5.10 4.52
N THR A 399 -17.77 -4.16 4.74
CA THR A 399 -17.19 -3.33 3.68
C THR A 399 -15.68 -3.31 3.83
N ALA A 400 -14.97 -3.48 2.72
CA ALA A 400 -13.51 -3.31 2.63
C ALA A 400 -13.20 -2.28 1.55
N ASN A 401 -12.13 -1.50 1.74
CA ASN A 401 -11.67 -0.51 0.79
C ASN A 401 -10.18 -0.70 0.53
N VAL A 402 -9.73 -0.39 -0.67
CA VAL A 402 -8.32 -0.40 -1.03
C VAL A 402 -8.05 0.67 -2.08
N ALA A 403 -6.84 1.23 -2.09
CA ALA A 403 -6.36 2.04 -3.18
C ALA A 403 -4.94 1.61 -3.54
N ALA A 404 -4.59 1.71 -4.81
CA ALA A 404 -3.23 1.53 -5.29
C ALA A 404 -2.95 2.55 -6.39
N SER A 405 -1.67 2.86 -6.59
CA SER A 405 -1.25 3.85 -7.59
C SER A 405 -0.20 3.28 -8.54
N PHE A 406 -0.14 3.82 -9.74
CA PHE A 406 0.96 3.61 -10.70
C PHE A 406 1.35 4.94 -11.35
N ARG A 407 2.61 5.06 -11.77
CA ARG A 407 3.14 6.25 -12.44
C ARG A 407 2.93 6.16 -13.96
N GLY A 408 2.53 7.24 -14.61
CA GLY A 408 2.56 7.33 -16.07
C GLY A 408 3.50 8.44 -16.52
N TYR A 409 4.63 8.04 -17.11
CA TYR A 409 5.68 8.95 -17.57
C TYR A 409 5.35 9.51 -18.94
N GLU A 410 5.67 10.78 -19.15
CA GLU A 410 5.65 11.41 -20.48
C GLU A 410 6.79 10.84 -21.33
N LYS A 411 6.45 10.34 -22.54
CA LYS A 411 7.42 9.78 -23.48
C LYS A 411 7.38 10.39 -24.86
#